data_AF-A0AAE9A902-F1
#
_entry.id   AF-A0AAE9A902-F1
#
_cell.length_a   1.000
_cell.length_b   1.000
_cell.length_c   1.000
_cell.angle_alpha   90.00
_cell.angle_beta   90.00
_cell.angle_gamma   90.00
#
_symmetry.space_group_name_H-M   'P 1'
#
loop_
_entity.id
_entity.type
_entity.pdbx_description
1 polymer ?
#
loop_
_entity_poly.entity_id
_entity_poly.type
_entity_poly.pdbx_seq_one_letter_code
_entity_poly.pdbx_strand_id
1 'polypeptide(L)'
;MFTRIFPRAVPNLKRWTPIRFNSQQVDPAKMKAFQEKVDKAKVRRAYALGGCLMFIWISTHGILLYKRRSEHRNLNEKLPPISWEEFEQKYLSTGDVKSIIFQPHFETANVYLHSAIEQQMKKNFVDLVHTTPDKFSRPPDVRFYLEASADDVQSLVTAASQKYKAHVDFELDQFPSYRELSFIVGSSLFVLAAITMAK
;
A
#
# COMPACT_ATOMS: atom_id res chain seq x y z
N MET A 1 -5.43 -75.42 64.73
CA MET A 1 -6.51 -74.44 64.49
C MET A 1 -6.57 -73.51 65.69
N PHE A 2 -6.10 -72.28 65.56
CA PHE A 2 -6.31 -71.19 66.52
C PHE A 2 -6.60 -69.93 65.72
N THR A 3 -7.80 -69.40 65.90
CA THR A 3 -8.33 -68.16 65.34
C THR A 3 -7.63 -66.95 65.96
N ARG A 4 -7.14 -66.03 65.12
CA ARG A 4 -6.83 -64.65 65.56
C ARG A 4 -7.54 -63.65 64.66
N ILE A 5 -8.50 -62.97 65.29
CA ILE A 5 -9.23 -61.81 64.80
C ILE A 5 -8.26 -60.63 64.80
N PHE A 6 -8.03 -60.01 63.64
CA PHE A 6 -7.39 -58.69 63.56
C PHE A 6 -8.46 -57.62 63.34
N PRO A 7 -8.59 -56.60 64.21
CA PRO A 7 -9.49 -55.49 63.98
C PRO A 7 -8.93 -54.54 62.90
N ARG A 8 -9.81 -54.14 61.98
CA ARG A 8 -9.59 -53.09 60.97
C ARG A 8 -9.19 -51.78 61.66
N ALA A 9 -7.98 -51.30 61.40
CA ALA A 9 -7.58 -49.94 61.71
C ALA A 9 -8.20 -48.98 60.68
N VAL A 10 -9.18 -48.19 61.11
CA VAL A 10 -9.70 -47.03 60.37
C VAL A 10 -8.68 -45.90 60.52
N PRO A 11 -8.10 -45.34 59.43
CA PRO A 11 -7.24 -44.18 59.56
C PRO A 11 -8.08 -42.96 59.97
N ASN A 12 -7.71 -42.45 61.13
CA ASN A 12 -8.20 -41.28 61.82
C ASN A 12 -8.17 -40.04 60.89
N LEU A 13 -9.35 -39.55 60.49
CA LEU A 13 -9.54 -38.34 59.69
C LEU A 13 -9.12 -37.12 60.54
N LYS A 14 -7.83 -36.82 60.57
CA LYS A 14 -7.30 -35.62 61.22
C LYS A 14 -7.81 -34.38 60.49
N ARG A 15 -8.66 -33.62 61.21
CA ARG A 15 -9.00 -32.20 61.06
C ARG A 15 -8.41 -31.52 59.82
N TRP A 16 -9.26 -31.25 58.83
CA TRP A 16 -9.06 -30.12 57.93
C TRP A 16 -9.04 -28.83 58.76
N THR A 17 -7.86 -28.28 58.99
CA THR A 17 -7.72 -26.87 59.35
C THR A 17 -7.98 -26.06 58.08
N PRO A 18 -8.96 -25.15 58.02
CA PRO A 18 -9.02 -24.21 56.92
C PRO A 18 -7.74 -23.36 57.02
N ILE A 19 -6.88 -23.47 56.02
CA ILE A 19 -5.82 -22.50 55.79
C ILE A 19 -6.56 -21.17 55.67
N ARG A 20 -6.48 -20.33 56.70
CA ARG A 20 -6.88 -18.93 56.58
C ARG A 20 -6.06 -18.40 55.42
N PHE A 21 -6.71 -18.13 54.28
CA PHE A 21 -6.18 -17.19 53.32
C PHE A 21 -6.00 -15.89 54.09
N ASN A 22 -4.76 -15.65 54.52
CA ASN A 22 -4.38 -14.35 55.01
C ASN A 22 -4.59 -13.44 53.81
N SER A 23 -5.66 -12.66 53.83
CA SER A 23 -5.83 -11.53 52.94
C SER A 23 -4.66 -10.61 53.24
N GLN A 24 -3.52 -10.86 52.61
CA GLN A 24 -2.46 -9.88 52.52
C GLN A 24 -3.15 -8.64 51.99
N GLN A 25 -3.38 -7.68 52.89
CA GLN A 25 -3.70 -6.31 52.53
C GLN A 25 -2.67 -5.95 51.48
N VAL A 26 -3.13 -5.88 50.23
CA VAL A 26 -2.26 -5.51 49.15
C VAL A 26 -1.84 -4.08 49.45
N ASP A 27 -0.59 -3.94 49.83
CA ASP A 27 -0.03 -2.70 50.32
C ASP A 27 -0.26 -1.61 49.24
N PRO A 28 -1.07 -0.57 49.51
CA PRO A 28 -1.48 0.38 48.49
C PRO A 28 -0.28 1.12 47.86
N ALA A 29 0.83 1.24 48.60
CA ALA A 29 2.08 1.75 48.08
C ALA A 29 2.72 0.83 47.03
N LYS A 30 2.66 -0.50 47.22
CA LYS A 30 3.17 -1.48 46.25
C LYS A 30 2.29 -1.57 45.01
N MET A 31 0.97 -1.46 45.17
CA MET A 31 0.03 -1.35 44.05
C MET A 31 0.28 -0.10 43.21
N LYS A 32 0.43 1.08 43.84
CA LYS A 32 0.76 2.33 43.14
C LYS A 32 2.10 2.26 42.41
N ALA A 33 3.14 1.72 43.04
CA ALA A 33 4.46 1.57 42.44
C ALA A 33 4.46 0.57 41.26
N PHE A 34 3.67 -0.50 41.33
CA PHE A 34 3.48 -1.43 40.21
C PHE A 34 2.76 -0.76 39.05
N GLN A 35 1.70 0.00 39.33
CA GLN A 35 0.92 0.71 38.33
C GLN A 35 1.76 1.78 37.61
N GLU A 36 2.59 2.53 38.35
CA GLU A 36 3.51 3.50 37.76
C GLU A 36 4.57 2.84 36.85
N LYS A 37 5.09 1.66 37.23
CA LYS A 37 5.99 0.87 36.38
C LYS A 37 5.31 0.38 35.09
N VAL A 38 4.07 -0.09 35.21
CA VAL A 38 3.25 -0.53 34.08
C VAL A 38 2.97 0.64 33.14
N ASP A 39 2.63 1.82 33.68
CA ASP A 39 2.32 2.99 32.86
C ASP A 39 3.56 3.56 32.18
N LYS A 40 4.73 3.61 32.85
CA LYS A 40 6.01 3.93 32.21
C LYS A 40 6.36 2.93 31.10
N ALA A 41 6.08 1.64 31.29
CA ALA A 41 6.30 0.62 30.26
C ALA A 41 5.35 0.80 29.05
N LYS A 42 4.07 1.15 29.28
CA LYS A 42 3.12 1.47 28.21
C LYS A 42 3.58 2.69 27.40
N VAL A 43 4.05 3.74 28.07
CA VAL A 43 4.55 4.95 27.41
C VAL A 43 5.78 4.65 26.56
N ARG A 44 6.79 3.95 27.09
CA ARG A 44 7.97 3.54 26.32
C ARG A 44 7.61 2.67 25.12
N ARG A 45 6.65 1.76 25.28
CA ARG A 45 6.12 0.96 24.18
C ARG A 45 5.45 1.84 23.14
N ALA A 46 4.57 2.76 23.52
CA ALA A 46 3.92 3.68 22.59
C ALA A 46 4.94 4.50 21.77
N TYR A 47 6.03 4.99 22.40
CA TYR A 47 7.12 5.66 21.68
C TYR A 47 7.85 4.74 20.71
N ALA A 48 8.18 3.51 21.11
CA ALA A 48 8.81 2.54 20.22
C ALA A 48 7.92 2.17 19.03
N LEU A 49 6.61 2.01 19.27
CA LEU A 49 5.61 1.73 18.24
C LEU A 49 5.44 2.91 17.27
N GLY A 50 5.32 4.13 17.80
CA GLY A 50 5.25 5.34 16.99
C GLY A 50 6.50 5.53 16.12
N GLY A 51 7.69 5.30 16.69
CA GLY A 51 8.95 5.34 15.94
C GLY A 51 9.03 4.30 14.83
N CYS A 52 8.62 3.06 15.12
CA CYS A 52 8.58 1.98 14.13
C CYS A 52 7.63 2.29 12.97
N LEU A 53 6.41 2.77 13.28
CA LEU A 53 5.42 3.15 12.27
C LEU A 53 5.91 4.31 11.40
N MET A 54 6.50 5.34 12.00
CA MET A 54 7.06 6.47 11.26
C MET A 54 8.20 6.04 10.33
N PHE A 55 9.09 5.14 10.80
CA PHE A 55 10.17 4.64 9.97
C PHE A 55 9.66 3.80 8.80
N ILE A 56 8.67 2.93 9.02
CA ILE A 56 8.05 2.14 7.95
C ILE A 56 7.32 3.03 6.97
N TRP A 57 6.59 4.04 7.46
CA TRP A 57 5.92 5.02 6.61
C TRP A 57 6.92 5.75 5.70
N ILE A 58 7.96 6.35 6.26
CA ILE A 58 8.97 7.10 5.51
C ILE A 58 9.75 6.19 4.55
N SER A 59 10.19 5.02 5.00
CA SER A 59 10.91 4.07 4.15
C SER A 59 10.06 3.57 3.00
N THR A 60 8.79 3.26 3.23
CA THR A 60 7.85 2.85 2.17
C THR A 60 7.67 3.97 1.14
N HIS A 61 7.47 5.22 1.58
CA HIS A 61 7.38 6.37 0.67
C HIS A 61 8.67 6.55 -0.13
N GLY A 62 9.83 6.47 0.55
CA GLY A 62 11.14 6.61 -0.07
C GLY A 62 11.41 5.54 -1.13
N ILE A 63 11.08 4.28 -0.83
CA ILE A 63 11.26 3.16 -1.76
C ILE A 63 10.36 3.33 -3.00
N LEU A 64 9.10 3.72 -2.82
CA LEU A 64 8.17 3.93 -3.94
C LEU A 64 8.62 5.10 -4.82
N LEU A 65 9.02 6.22 -4.23
CA LEU A 65 9.59 7.36 -4.96
C LEU A 65 10.88 6.97 -5.70
N TYR A 66 11.76 6.20 -5.06
CA TYR A 66 12.99 5.73 -5.68
C TYR A 66 12.70 4.84 -6.89
N LYS A 67 11.79 3.88 -6.76
CA LYS A 67 11.35 3.01 -7.85
C LYS A 67 10.83 3.85 -9.02
N ARG A 68 9.91 4.78 -8.75
CA ARG A 68 9.31 5.66 -9.76
C ARG A 68 10.38 6.50 -10.49
N ARG A 69 11.37 7.03 -9.76
CA ARG A 69 12.50 7.79 -10.34
C ARG A 69 13.45 6.91 -11.15
N SER A 70 13.69 5.69 -10.71
CA SER A 70 14.52 4.72 -11.43
C SER A 70 13.87 4.30 -12.75
N GLU A 71 12.55 4.02 -12.74
CA GLU A 71 11.77 3.73 -13.93
C GLU A 71 11.79 4.90 -14.92
N HIS A 72 11.57 6.13 -14.43
CA HIS A 72 11.64 7.32 -15.27
C HIS A 72 13.01 7.49 -15.95
N ARG A 73 14.12 7.27 -15.23
CA ARG A 73 15.48 7.31 -15.81
C ARG A 73 15.68 6.22 -16.86
N ASN A 74 15.28 4.99 -16.57
CA ASN A 74 15.39 3.87 -17.49
C ASN A 74 14.59 4.11 -18.78
N LEU A 75 13.37 4.67 -18.64
CA LEU A 75 12.55 5.04 -19.77
C LEU A 75 13.15 6.19 -20.57
N ASN A 76 13.78 7.19 -19.94
CA ASN A 76 14.45 8.28 -20.67
C ASN A 76 15.62 7.77 -21.52
N GLU A 77 16.34 6.76 -21.04
CA GLU A 77 17.43 6.14 -21.80
C GLU A 77 16.93 5.34 -23.01
N LYS A 78 15.80 4.63 -22.87
CA LYS A 78 15.23 3.78 -23.93
C LYS A 78 14.35 4.54 -24.92
N LEU A 79 13.56 5.48 -24.41
CA LEU A 79 12.52 6.23 -25.10
C LEU A 79 12.59 7.69 -24.63
N PRO A 80 13.50 8.49 -25.23
CA PRO A 80 13.63 9.90 -24.86
C PRO A 80 12.33 10.64 -25.20
N PRO A 81 11.87 11.54 -24.32
CA PRO A 81 10.65 12.30 -24.57
C PRO A 81 10.86 13.28 -25.74
N ILE A 82 9.87 13.33 -26.64
CA ILE A 82 9.78 14.33 -27.72
C ILE A 82 9.05 15.59 -27.26
N SER A 83 9.06 16.66 -28.05
CA SER A 83 8.28 17.86 -27.72
C SER A 83 6.78 17.62 -27.92
N TRP A 84 5.96 18.40 -27.22
CA TRP A 84 4.51 18.35 -27.37
C TRP A 84 4.06 18.62 -28.82
N GLU A 85 4.69 19.57 -29.50
CA GLU A 85 4.34 19.95 -30.87
C GLU A 85 4.63 18.82 -31.86
N GLU A 86 5.79 18.16 -31.71
CA GLU A 86 6.14 16.99 -32.51
C GLU A 86 5.15 15.84 -32.26
N PHE A 87 4.76 15.64 -31.01
CA PHE A 87 3.76 14.64 -30.63
C PHE A 87 2.38 14.93 -31.24
N GLU A 88 1.89 16.17 -31.12
CA GLU A 88 0.60 16.60 -31.63
C GLU A 88 0.51 16.38 -33.15
N GLN A 89 1.54 16.83 -33.88
CA GLN A 89 1.55 16.75 -35.32
C GLN A 89 1.69 15.31 -35.83
N LYS A 90 2.47 14.46 -35.16
CA LYS A 90 2.81 13.12 -35.67
C LYS A 90 1.84 12.02 -35.23
N TYR A 91 1.24 12.12 -34.05
CA TYR A 91 0.43 11.05 -33.46
C TYR A 91 -1.01 11.46 -33.17
N LEU A 92 -1.25 12.67 -32.65
CA LEU A 92 -2.63 13.13 -32.42
C LEU A 92 -3.35 13.42 -33.74
N SER A 93 -2.64 13.97 -34.73
CA SER A 93 -3.23 14.25 -36.05
C SER A 93 -3.64 13.00 -36.83
N THR A 94 -2.94 11.88 -36.61
CA THR A 94 -3.22 10.60 -37.26
C THR A 94 -4.31 9.80 -36.56
N GLY A 95 -4.65 10.16 -35.31
CA GLY A 95 -5.66 9.46 -34.51
C GLY A 95 -5.20 8.12 -33.95
N ASP A 96 -3.89 7.87 -33.91
CA ASP A 96 -3.32 6.59 -33.46
C ASP A 96 -3.23 6.48 -31.93
N VAL A 97 -3.49 7.57 -31.22
CA VAL A 97 -3.35 7.66 -29.76
C VAL A 97 -4.56 7.04 -29.06
N LYS A 98 -4.31 6.04 -28.21
CA LYS A 98 -5.33 5.38 -27.38
C LYS A 98 -5.46 6.04 -26.02
N SER A 99 -4.33 6.16 -25.31
CA SER A 99 -4.32 6.72 -23.96
C SER A 99 -3.03 7.48 -23.66
N ILE A 100 -3.16 8.57 -22.91
CA ILE A 100 -2.08 9.42 -22.43
C ILE A 100 -2.11 9.38 -20.91
N ILE A 101 -0.99 9.01 -20.29
CA ILE A 101 -0.79 9.07 -18.84
C ILE A 101 0.22 10.16 -18.54
N PHE A 102 -0.24 11.27 -17.98
CA PHE A 102 0.64 12.38 -17.59
C PHE A 102 1.17 12.18 -16.18
N GLN A 103 2.49 12.36 -16.01
CA GLN A 103 3.18 12.29 -14.72
C GLN A 103 3.66 13.70 -14.32
N PRO A 104 2.89 14.44 -13.51
CA PRO A 104 3.21 15.83 -13.17
C PRO A 104 4.59 16.01 -12.53
N HIS A 105 4.99 15.05 -11.68
CA HIS A 105 6.28 15.07 -10.97
C HIS A 105 7.51 15.01 -11.89
N PHE A 106 7.32 14.63 -13.15
CA PHE A 106 8.39 14.55 -14.13
C PHE A 106 8.08 15.33 -15.40
N GLU A 107 6.98 16.09 -15.45
CA GLU A 107 6.56 16.90 -16.61
C GLU A 107 6.57 16.09 -17.92
N THR A 108 6.29 14.79 -17.81
CA THR A 108 6.35 13.86 -18.94
C THR A 108 5.05 13.08 -19.03
N ALA A 109 4.61 12.88 -20.27
CA ALA A 109 3.49 12.02 -20.58
C ALA A 109 3.97 10.73 -21.23
N ASN A 110 3.37 9.63 -20.81
CA ASN A 110 3.53 8.31 -21.40
C ASN A 110 2.33 8.06 -22.31
N VAL A 111 2.60 7.79 -23.58
CA VAL A 111 1.57 7.62 -24.61
C VAL A 111 1.54 6.17 -25.08
N TYR A 112 0.32 5.63 -25.17
CA TYR A 112 0.05 4.31 -25.69
C TYR A 112 -0.74 4.46 -26.98
N LEU A 113 -0.22 3.87 -28.05
CA LEU A 113 -0.84 3.87 -29.36
C LEU A 113 -1.75 2.65 -29.50
N HIS A 114 -2.71 2.74 -30.42
CA HIS A 114 -3.48 1.58 -30.83
C HIS A 114 -2.55 0.49 -31.40
N SER A 115 -2.52 -0.69 -30.77
CA SER A 115 -1.79 -1.82 -31.34
C SER A 115 -2.46 -2.29 -32.63
N ALA A 116 -1.68 -2.65 -33.65
CA ALA A 116 -2.19 -3.27 -34.87
C ALA A 116 -3.00 -4.55 -34.59
N ILE A 117 -2.65 -5.29 -33.53
CA ILE A 117 -3.36 -6.48 -33.06
C ILE A 117 -4.67 -6.10 -32.35
N GLU A 118 -4.69 -5.01 -31.57
CA GLU A 118 -5.90 -4.52 -30.91
C GLU A 118 -6.93 -3.95 -31.90
N GLN A 119 -6.48 -3.28 -32.96
CA GLN A 119 -7.38 -2.82 -34.03
C GLN A 119 -8.02 -3.99 -34.79
N GLN A 120 -7.30 -5.10 -34.95
CA GLN A 120 -7.86 -6.35 -35.50
C GLN A 120 -8.78 -7.07 -34.49
N MET A 121 -8.45 -7.09 -33.20
CA MET A 121 -9.27 -7.73 -32.16
C MET A 121 -10.53 -6.93 -31.80
N LYS A 122 -10.53 -5.59 -31.91
CA LYS A 122 -11.72 -4.73 -31.77
C LYS A 122 -12.83 -5.09 -32.76
N LYS A 123 -12.51 -5.72 -33.89
CA LYS A 123 -13.53 -6.24 -34.82
C LYS A 123 -14.14 -7.58 -34.38
N ASN A 124 -13.46 -8.36 -33.53
CA ASN A 124 -13.84 -9.76 -33.29
C ASN A 124 -14.16 -10.12 -31.84
N PHE A 125 -13.74 -9.37 -30.81
CA PHE A 125 -13.90 -9.80 -29.41
C PHE A 125 -13.90 -8.61 -28.42
N VAL A 126 -15.02 -7.88 -28.29
CA VAL A 126 -15.04 -6.67 -27.42
C VAL A 126 -15.52 -6.90 -25.98
N ASP A 127 -16.22 -7.97 -25.61
CA ASP A 127 -16.89 -7.96 -24.28
C ASP A 127 -16.26 -8.80 -23.14
N LEU A 128 -15.23 -9.63 -23.39
CA LEU A 128 -14.83 -10.62 -22.36
C LEU A 128 -13.49 -10.34 -21.64
N VAL A 129 -12.63 -9.44 -22.15
CA VAL A 129 -11.21 -9.37 -21.68
C VAL A 129 -10.80 -7.99 -21.14
N HIS A 130 -11.72 -7.03 -21.03
CA HIS A 130 -11.40 -5.69 -20.49
C HIS A 130 -11.30 -5.60 -18.96
N THR A 131 -11.27 -6.72 -18.24
CA THR A 131 -11.17 -6.71 -16.76
C THR A 131 -9.76 -6.50 -16.21
N THR A 132 -8.73 -6.42 -17.06
CA THR A 132 -7.38 -6.02 -16.64
C THR A 132 -6.89 -4.86 -17.51
N PRO A 133 -6.59 -3.68 -16.96
CA PRO A 133 -6.07 -2.56 -17.75
C PRO A 133 -4.68 -2.91 -18.28
N ASP A 134 -4.59 -3.22 -19.58
CA ASP A 134 -3.37 -3.55 -20.33
C ASP A 134 -2.32 -2.41 -20.32
N LYS A 135 -2.70 -1.25 -19.77
CA LYS A 135 -1.89 -0.04 -19.61
C LYS A 135 -0.68 -0.22 -18.66
N PHE A 136 -0.63 -1.30 -17.88
CA PHE A 136 0.45 -1.56 -16.89
C PHE A 136 1.36 -2.75 -17.21
N SER A 137 1.02 -3.55 -18.23
CA SER A 137 1.82 -4.70 -18.70
C SER A 137 2.82 -4.29 -19.77
N ARG A 138 2.51 -3.24 -20.54
CA ARG A 138 3.28 -2.80 -21.70
C ARG A 138 4.06 -1.52 -21.39
N PRO A 139 5.32 -1.38 -21.84
CA PRO A 139 6.00 -0.09 -21.82
C PRO A 139 5.28 0.93 -22.72
N PRO A 140 5.39 2.24 -22.45
CA PRO A 140 4.82 3.25 -23.34
C PRO A 140 5.45 3.19 -24.72
N ASP A 141 4.69 3.58 -25.75
CA ASP A 141 5.16 3.58 -27.14
C ASP A 141 5.90 4.87 -27.47
N VAL A 142 5.37 5.99 -26.99
CA VAL A 142 5.89 7.33 -27.22
C VAL A 142 5.81 8.09 -25.90
N ARG A 143 6.74 9.02 -25.70
CA ARG A 143 6.75 9.89 -24.54
C ARG A 143 6.93 11.32 -25.00
N PHE A 144 6.23 12.26 -24.39
CA PHE A 144 6.44 13.68 -24.65
C PHE A 144 6.69 14.44 -23.36
N TYR A 145 7.44 15.52 -23.46
CA TYR A 145 7.68 16.46 -22.37
C TYR A 145 6.76 17.66 -22.52
N LEU A 146 6.17 18.11 -21.43
CA LEU A 146 5.33 19.29 -21.38
C LEU A 146 5.45 19.95 -19.99
N GLU A 147 6.06 21.13 -19.97
CA GLU A 147 6.21 21.96 -18.78
C GLU A 147 4.92 22.76 -18.57
N ALA A 148 3.94 22.15 -17.89
CA ALA A 148 2.66 22.77 -17.58
C ALA A 148 2.02 22.13 -16.35
N SER A 149 1.08 22.84 -15.73
CA SER A 149 0.30 22.29 -14.62
C SER A 149 -0.60 21.15 -15.08
N ALA A 150 -0.96 20.24 -14.16
CA ALA A 150 -1.82 19.10 -14.49
C ALA A 150 -3.16 19.50 -15.14
N ASP A 151 -3.76 20.58 -14.64
CA ASP A 151 -5.04 21.10 -15.13
C ASP A 151 -4.88 21.69 -16.54
N ASP A 152 -3.76 22.39 -16.78
CA ASP A 152 -3.44 22.95 -18.09
C ASP A 152 -3.19 21.83 -19.12
N VAL A 153 -2.47 20.77 -18.75
CA VAL A 153 -2.22 19.61 -19.63
C VAL A 153 -3.52 18.93 -20.01
N GLN A 154 -4.42 18.72 -19.05
CA GLN A 154 -5.72 18.11 -19.35
C GLN A 154 -6.53 18.96 -20.33
N SER A 155 -6.53 20.29 -20.14
CA SER A 155 -7.22 21.21 -21.05
C SER A 155 -6.62 21.20 -22.45
N LEU A 156 -5.28 21.18 -22.57
CA LEU A 156 -4.54 21.13 -23.82
C LEU A 156 -4.82 19.83 -24.59
N VAL A 157 -4.74 18.69 -23.90
CA VAL A 157 -5.03 17.38 -24.49
C VAL A 157 -6.50 17.29 -24.94
N THR A 158 -7.43 17.82 -24.15
CA THR A 158 -8.85 17.85 -24.51
C THR A 158 -9.11 18.74 -25.73
N ALA A 159 -8.49 19.92 -25.79
CA ALA A 159 -8.60 20.83 -26.93
C ALA A 159 -8.01 20.20 -28.21
N ALA A 160 -6.84 19.56 -28.11
CA ALA A 160 -6.21 18.87 -29.23
C ALA A 160 -7.04 17.66 -29.68
N SER A 161 -7.55 16.86 -28.75
CA SER A 161 -8.47 15.73 -29.03
C SER A 161 -9.72 16.19 -29.78
N GLN A 162 -10.32 17.31 -29.38
CA GLN A 162 -11.46 17.90 -30.08
C GLN A 162 -11.09 18.41 -31.48
N LYS A 163 -9.95 19.09 -31.62
CA LYS A 163 -9.42 19.61 -32.89
C LYS A 163 -9.25 18.49 -33.92
N TYR A 164 -8.73 17.33 -33.51
CA TYR A 164 -8.48 16.19 -34.39
C TYR A 164 -9.59 15.14 -34.40
N LYS A 165 -10.67 15.34 -33.63
CA LYS A 165 -11.77 14.36 -33.42
C LYS A 165 -11.28 12.97 -33.00
N ALA A 166 -10.15 12.91 -32.29
CA ALA A 166 -9.57 11.68 -31.78
C ALA A 166 -10.07 11.43 -30.35
N HIS A 167 -10.60 10.24 -30.06
CA HIS A 167 -10.97 9.88 -28.70
C HIS A 167 -9.73 9.40 -27.94
N VAL A 168 -9.29 10.16 -26.94
CA VAL A 168 -8.08 9.90 -26.18
C VAL A 168 -8.42 9.78 -24.70
N ASP A 169 -8.08 8.62 -24.10
CA ASP A 169 -8.16 8.45 -22.65
C ASP A 169 -7.01 9.22 -21.99
N PHE A 170 -7.31 10.29 -21.26
CA PHE A 170 -6.32 11.02 -20.47
C PHE A 170 -6.40 10.61 -18.99
N GLU A 171 -5.26 10.23 -18.42
CA GLU A 171 -5.13 9.88 -17.00
C GLU A 171 -3.96 10.66 -16.36
N LEU A 172 -4.17 11.05 -15.10
CA LEU A 172 -3.19 11.78 -14.32
C LEU A 172 -2.57 10.88 -13.26
N ASP A 173 -1.30 10.54 -13.41
CA ASP A 173 -0.54 9.69 -12.48
C ASP A 173 0.20 10.54 -11.44
N GLN A 174 -0.57 11.07 -10.49
CA GLN A 174 -0.01 11.78 -9.33
C GLN A 174 0.54 10.78 -8.32
N PHE A 175 1.71 11.09 -7.74
CA PHE A 175 2.22 10.39 -6.57
C PHE A 175 1.56 10.92 -5.27
N PRO A 176 1.13 10.05 -4.35
CA PRO A 176 1.02 8.60 -4.49
C PRO A 176 -0.22 8.22 -5.32
N SER A 177 -0.03 7.33 -6.29
CA SER A 177 -1.13 6.74 -7.05
C SER A 177 -2.02 5.89 -6.13
N TYR A 178 -3.23 5.56 -6.57
CA TYR A 178 -4.16 4.73 -5.76
C TYR A 178 -3.54 3.39 -5.32
N ARG A 179 -2.71 2.78 -6.17
CA ARG A 179 -2.01 1.52 -5.87
C ARG A 179 -0.90 1.71 -4.84
N GLU A 180 -0.10 2.77 -4.99
CA GLU A 180 0.94 3.13 -4.03
C GLU A 180 0.34 3.51 -2.68
N LEU A 181 -0.74 4.27 -2.67
CA LEU A 181 -1.50 4.61 -1.47
C LEU A 181 -2.07 3.36 -0.80
N SER A 182 -2.66 2.45 -1.57
CA SER A 182 -3.18 1.17 -1.05
C SER A 182 -2.06 0.33 -0.42
N PHE A 183 -0.87 0.32 -1.03
CA PHE A 183 0.30 -0.37 -0.48
C PHE A 183 0.80 0.29 0.82
N ILE A 184 0.86 1.62 0.86
CA ILE A 184 1.23 2.41 2.03
C ILE A 184 0.25 2.15 3.20
N VAL A 185 -1.05 2.20 2.94
CA VAL A 185 -2.09 1.97 3.95
C VAL A 185 -2.09 0.51 4.40
N GLY A 186 -2.04 -0.43 3.46
CA GLY A 186 -2.03 -1.86 3.75
C GLY A 186 -0.82 -2.29 4.58
N SER A 187 0.38 -1.81 4.24
CA SER A 187 1.59 -2.07 5.02
C SER A 187 1.51 -1.46 6.43
N SER A 188 0.97 -0.24 6.56
CA SER A 188 0.76 0.41 7.85
C SER A 188 -0.22 -0.37 8.74
N LEU A 189 -1.35 -0.83 8.18
CA LEU A 189 -2.35 -1.64 8.90
C LEU A 189 -1.80 -3.01 9.31
N PHE A 190 -1.04 -3.67 8.41
CA PHE A 190 -0.41 -4.95 8.73
C PHE A 190 0.53 -4.85 9.93
N VAL A 191 1.33 -3.79 9.99
CA VAL A 191 2.24 -3.54 11.10
C VAL A 191 1.47 -3.30 12.39
N LEU A 192 0.42 -2.47 12.35
CA LEU A 192 -0.47 -2.27 13.50
C LEU A 192 -1.07 -3.58 13.99
N ALA A 193 -1.57 -4.42 13.08
CA ALA A 193 -2.14 -5.72 13.40
C ALA A 193 -1.10 -6.66 14.01
N ALA A 194 0.10 -6.76 13.44
CA ALA A 194 1.20 -7.57 13.95
C ALA A 194 1.60 -7.15 15.37
N ILE A 195 1.68 -5.85 15.63
CA ILE A 195 1.94 -5.30 16.96
C ILE A 195 0.81 -5.65 17.93
N THR A 196 -0.45 -5.55 17.51
CA THR A 196 -1.59 -5.87 18.38
C THR A 196 -1.69 -7.36 18.69
N MET A 197 -1.28 -8.24 17.78
CA MET A 197 -1.28 -9.69 17.96
C MET A 197 -0.06 -10.20 18.75
N ALA A 198 1.04 -9.44 18.79
CA ALA A 198 2.20 -9.74 19.62
C ALA A 198 2.00 -9.40 21.12
N LYS A 199 0.81 -8.94 21.51
CA LYS A 199 0.38 -8.76 22.90
C LYS A 199 -0.20 -10.05 23.46
#